data_AF-A0A820S8D0-F1
#
_entry.id   AF-A0A820S8D0-F1
#
_cell.length_a   1.000
_cell.length_b   1.000
_cell.length_c   1.000
_cell.angle_alpha   90.00
_cell.angle_beta   90.00
_cell.angle_gamma   90.00
#
_symmetry.space_group_name_H-M   'P 1'
#
loop_
_entity.id
_entity.type
_entity.pdbx_description
1 polymer ?
#
loop_
_entity_poly.entity_id
_entity_poly.type
_entity_poly.pdbx_seq_one_letter_code
_entity_poly.pdbx_strand_id
1 'polypeptide(L)'
;LIEIRLDAWKFLSKYKRPIPFKASDIGIWGDIISGISYFAVLTNAIVIAWTSEFIPKMAYRSLKSTGGSLDGYVNWTLSSFPVSAYNVSGVPPPNPPTNVQFCR
;
A
#
# COMPACT_ATOMS: atom_id res chain seq x y z
N LEU A 1 -5.07 4.19 -25.29
CA LEU A 1 -5.56 4.55 -26.65
C LEU A 1 -5.06 5.92 -27.12
N ILE A 2 -5.07 6.94 -26.26
CA ILE A 2 -4.62 8.30 -26.60
C ILE A 2 -3.12 8.33 -26.96
N GLU A 3 -2.27 7.69 -26.15
CA GLU A 3 -0.80 7.69 -26.36
C GLU A 3 -0.38 7.20 -27.75
N ILE A 4 -0.96 6.08 -28.20
CA ILE A 4 -0.69 5.51 -29.53
C ILE A 4 -0.98 6.52 -30.65
N ARG A 5 -2.07 7.30 -30.52
CA ARG A 5 -2.44 8.31 -31.53
C ARG A 5 -1.54 9.53 -31.47
N LEU A 6 -1.15 9.96 -30.27
CA LEU A 6 -0.24 11.09 -30.07
C LEU A 6 1.14 10.79 -30.64
N ASP A 7 1.69 9.60 -30.38
CA ASP A 7 2.98 9.21 -30.93
C ASP A 7 2.94 9.05 -32.45
N ALA A 8 1.86 8.48 -33.00
CA ALA A 8 1.67 8.43 -34.46
C ALA A 8 1.62 9.83 -35.09
N TRP A 9 0.83 10.76 -34.52
CA TRP A 9 0.78 12.14 -34.99
C TRP A 9 2.14 12.84 -34.91
N LYS A 10 2.90 12.59 -33.83
CA LYS A 10 4.25 13.13 -33.64
C LYS A 10 5.21 12.61 -34.72
N PHE A 11 5.18 11.32 -35.05
CA PHE A 11 5.98 10.74 -36.14
C PHE A 11 5.60 11.28 -37.52
N LEU A 12 4.32 11.58 -37.77
CA LEU A 12 3.82 12.04 -39.07
C LEU A 12 3.98 13.55 -39.30
N SER A 13 3.85 14.37 -38.25
CA SER A 13 3.78 15.84 -38.38
C SER A 13 4.97 16.60 -37.80
N LYS A 14 5.76 15.99 -36.91
CA LYS A 14 6.84 16.70 -36.18
C LYS A 14 8.24 16.16 -36.45
N TYR A 15 8.40 14.87 -36.70
CA TYR A 15 9.71 14.26 -36.92
C TYR A 15 10.05 14.09 -38.40
N LYS A 16 11.34 14.19 -38.73
CA LYS A 16 11.87 13.81 -40.04
C LYS A 16 11.88 12.29 -40.16
N ARG A 17 11.65 11.78 -41.37
CA ARG A 17 11.58 10.33 -41.66
C ARG A 17 12.86 9.61 -41.17
N PRO A 18 12.74 8.61 -40.27
CA PRO A 18 13.87 7.81 -39.83
C PRO A 18 14.28 6.78 -40.90
N ILE A 19 15.54 6.32 -40.81
CA ILE A 19 16.04 5.23 -41.65
C ILE A 19 15.48 3.91 -41.09
N PRO A 20 14.85 3.06 -41.92
CA PRO A 20 14.29 1.80 -41.44
C PRO A 20 15.41 0.87 -40.97
N PHE A 21 15.23 0.31 -39.78
CA PHE A 21 16.10 -0.72 -39.20
C PHE A 21 15.25 -1.95 -38.86
N LYS A 22 15.77 -3.15 -39.13
CA LYS A 22 15.09 -4.40 -38.77
C LYS A 22 15.60 -4.89 -37.42
N ALA A 23 14.70 -5.05 -36.47
CA ALA A 23 14.97 -5.69 -35.19
C ALA A 23 14.07 -6.93 -35.03
N SER A 24 14.62 -8.01 -34.46
CA SER A 24 13.88 -9.24 -34.14
C SER A 24 12.99 -9.09 -32.90
N ASP A 25 13.36 -8.18 -32.01
CA ASP A 25 12.78 -8.02 -30.68
C ASP A 25 12.96 -6.57 -30.18
N ILE A 26 12.38 -6.30 -29.01
CA ILE A 26 12.46 -5.00 -28.31
C ILE A 26 13.81 -4.82 -27.57
N GLY A 27 14.66 -5.85 -27.57
CA GLY A 27 15.95 -5.88 -26.88
C GLY A 27 15.83 -5.97 -25.36
N ILE A 28 16.75 -5.26 -24.67
CA ILE A 28 16.91 -5.26 -23.21
C ILE A 28 15.63 -4.93 -22.42
N TRP A 29 14.69 -4.22 -23.03
CA TRP A 29 13.41 -3.89 -22.41
C TRP A 29 12.60 -5.13 -22.01
N GLY A 30 12.75 -6.25 -22.73
CA GLY A 30 12.12 -7.52 -22.37
C GLY A 30 12.59 -8.02 -21.00
N ASP A 31 13.90 -8.00 -20.76
CA ASP A 31 14.49 -8.43 -19.49
C ASP A 31 14.15 -7.46 -18.36
N ILE A 32 14.13 -6.16 -18.63
CA ILE A 32 13.74 -5.13 -17.66
C ILE A 32 12.29 -5.34 -17.20
N ILE A 33 11.36 -5.51 -18.15
CA ILE A 33 9.93 -5.74 -17.84
C ILE A 33 9.76 -7.05 -17.09
N SER A 34 10.52 -8.09 -17.43
CA SER A 34 10.52 -9.36 -16.71
C SER A 34 11.00 -9.19 -15.27
N GLY A 35 12.10 -8.46 -15.06
CA GLY A 35 12.58 -8.09 -13.73
C GLY A 35 11.52 -7.35 -12.91
N ILE A 36 10.91 -6.32 -13.48
CA ILE A 36 9.82 -5.56 -12.84
C ILE A 36 8.65 -6.49 -12.48
N SER A 37 8.30 -7.44 -13.35
CA SER A 37 7.21 -8.38 -13.10
C SER A 37 7.47 -9.26 -11.88
N TYR A 38 8.71 -9.75 -11.70
CA TYR A 38 9.08 -10.50 -10.50
C TYR A 38 9.00 -9.63 -9.24
N PHE A 39 9.50 -8.40 -9.28
CA PHE A 39 9.42 -7.46 -8.15
C PHE A 39 7.97 -7.06 -7.81
N ALA A 40 7.10 -6.95 -8.81
CA ALA A 40 5.70 -6.59 -8.62
C ALA A 40 4.97 -7.65 -7.79
N VAL A 41 5.21 -8.94 -8.00
CA VAL A 41 4.62 -10.02 -7.20
C VAL A 41 5.04 -9.90 -5.73
N LEU A 42 6.34 -9.71 -5.49
CA LEU A 42 6.85 -9.56 -4.13
C LEU A 42 6.28 -8.32 -3.44
N THR A 43 6.24 -7.19 -4.14
CA THR A 43 5.73 -5.92 -3.61
C THR A 43 4.25 -6.03 -3.24
N ASN A 44 3.43 -6.64 -4.11
CA ASN A 44 2.01 -6.85 -3.82
C ASN A 44 1.81 -7.77 -2.60
N ALA A 45 2.62 -8.82 -2.44
CA ALA A 45 2.56 -9.68 -1.26
C ALA A 45 2.91 -8.92 0.02
N ILE A 46 3.96 -8.09 -0.02
CA ILE A 46 4.39 -7.21 1.09
C ILE A 46 3.29 -6.22 1.46
N VAL A 47 2.64 -5.60 0.47
CA VAL A 47 1.53 -4.67 0.68
C VAL A 47 0.37 -5.35 1.40
N ILE A 48 -0.01 -6.56 0.96
CA ILE A 48 -1.06 -7.34 1.61
C ILE A 48 -0.65 -7.76 3.03
N ALA A 49 0.62 -8.07 3.26
CA ALA A 49 1.08 -8.57 4.55
C ALA A 49 1.21 -7.48 5.61
N TRP A 50 1.80 -6.33 5.27
CA TRP A 50 2.15 -5.31 6.26
C TRP A 50 1.27 -4.08 6.26
N THR A 51 0.77 -3.63 5.12
CA THR A 51 -0.01 -2.38 5.04
C THR A 51 -1.51 -2.63 5.11
N SER A 52 -1.96 -3.81 4.71
CA SER A 52 -3.37 -4.20 4.77
C SER A 52 -3.73 -4.80 6.13
N GLU A 53 -4.97 -4.59 6.57
CA GLU A 53 -5.53 -5.26 7.74
C GLU A 53 -5.89 -6.74 7.48
N PHE A 54 -5.46 -7.32 6.35
CA PHE A 54 -5.80 -8.69 5.99
C PHE A 54 -5.30 -9.71 7.02
N ILE A 55 -4.01 -9.66 7.37
CA ILE A 55 -3.41 -10.62 8.30
C ILE A 55 -3.99 -10.48 9.72
N PRO A 56 -4.04 -9.28 10.34
CA PRO A 56 -4.58 -9.15 11.71
C PRO A 56 -6.06 -9.56 11.81
N LYS A 57 -6.88 -9.23 10.81
CA LYS A 57 -8.29 -9.65 10.76
C LYS A 57 -8.44 -11.16 10.60
N MET A 58 -7.62 -11.78 9.76
CA MET A 58 -7.60 -13.24 9.62
C MET A 58 -7.16 -13.93 10.93
N ALA A 59 -6.15 -13.40 11.61
CA ALA A 59 -5.70 -13.90 12.90
C ALA A 59 -6.80 -13.79 13.97
N TYR A 60 -7.47 -12.64 14.07
CA TYR A 60 -8.59 -12.45 14.99
C TYR A 60 -9.73 -13.45 14.73
N ARG A 61 -10.14 -13.60 13.47
CA ARG A 61 -11.19 -14.55 13.08
C ARG A 61 -10.83 -16.00 13.42
N SER A 62 -9.55 -16.37 13.29
CA SER A 62 -9.11 -17.76 13.49
C SER A 62 -8.83 -18.11 14.95
N LEU A 63 -8.33 -17.14 15.74
CA LEU A 63 -7.84 -17.39 17.10
C LEU A 63 -8.79 -16.92 18.19
N LYS A 64 -9.66 -15.93 17.89
CA LYS A 64 -10.46 -15.25 18.91
C LYS A 64 -11.95 -15.26 18.63
N SER A 65 -12.37 -15.24 17.37
CA SER A 65 -13.79 -15.22 17.01
C SER A 65 -14.42 -16.61 17.12
N THR A 66 -15.42 -16.75 18.00
CA THR A 66 -16.20 -17.99 18.16
C THR A 66 -17.18 -18.26 17.02
N GLY A 67 -17.42 -17.28 16.14
CA GLY A 67 -18.38 -17.39 15.03
C GLY A 67 -17.85 -16.91 13.68
N GLY A 68 -16.53 -16.67 13.55
CA GLY A 68 -15.92 -16.14 12.33
C GLY A 68 -16.25 -14.68 11.99
N SER A 69 -17.08 -14.02 12.80
CA SER A 69 -17.38 -12.60 12.70
C SER A 69 -16.20 -11.73 13.15
N LEU A 70 -16.13 -10.48 12.68
CA LEU A 70 -15.19 -9.46 13.19
C LEU A 70 -15.74 -8.68 14.39
N ASP A 71 -16.87 -9.10 14.94
CA ASP A 71 -17.44 -8.44 16.12
C ASP A 71 -16.42 -8.45 17.27
N GLY A 72 -16.09 -7.25 17.76
CA GLY A 72 -15.06 -7.05 18.78
C GLY A 72 -13.61 -6.91 18.28
N TYR A 73 -13.34 -7.02 16.97
CA TYR A 73 -11.98 -6.89 16.40
C TYR A 73 -11.31 -5.56 16.81
N VAL A 74 -12.03 -4.44 16.66
CA VAL A 74 -11.51 -3.11 17.03
C VAL A 74 -11.16 -3.03 18.51
N ASN A 75 -11.97 -3.62 19.38
CA ASN A 75 -11.70 -3.64 20.81
C ASN A 75 -10.52 -4.55 21.18
N TRP A 76 -10.24 -5.57 20.36
CA TRP A 76 -9.07 -6.43 20.51
C TRP A 76 -7.79 -5.79 20.00
N THR A 77 -7.85 -5.01 18.91
CA THR A 77 -6.68 -4.31 18.37
C THR A 77 -6.30 -3.04 19.15
N LEU A 78 -7.27 -2.37 19.79
CA LEU A 78 -7.01 -1.17 20.58
C LEU A 78 -6.26 -1.49 21.89
N SER A 79 -5.10 -0.87 22.08
CA SER A 79 -4.33 -0.95 23.32
C SER A 79 -4.81 0.10 24.32
N SER A 80 -5.04 -0.29 25.57
CA SER A 80 -5.39 0.68 26.63
C SER A 80 -4.13 1.31 27.21
N PHE A 81 -4.06 2.63 27.23
CA PHE A 81 -2.97 3.38 27.81
C PHE A 81 -3.46 4.28 28.96
N PRO A 82 -2.91 4.15 30.18
CA PRO A 82 -3.28 5.01 31.31
C PRO A 82 -2.68 6.40 31.11
N VAL A 83 -3.51 7.44 31.21
CA VAL A 83 -3.08 8.84 31.02
C VAL A 83 -2.07 9.28 32.11
N SER A 84 -2.05 8.61 33.26
CA SER A 84 -1.05 8.86 34.30
C SER A 84 0.38 8.43 33.92
N ALA A 85 0.56 7.61 32.87
CA ALA A 85 1.87 7.11 32.44
C ALA A 85 2.59 8.05 31.45
N TYR A 86 2.00 9.20 31.07
CA TYR A 86 2.70 10.20 30.26
C TYR A 86 3.88 10.79 31.05
N ASN A 87 5.04 10.91 30.39
CA ASN A 87 6.13 11.74 30.90
C ASN A 87 5.79 13.23 30.68
N VAL A 88 6.31 14.11 31.54
CA VAL A 88 6.00 15.56 31.53
C VAL A 88 6.32 16.22 30.17
N SER A 89 7.17 15.61 29.35
CA SER A 89 7.57 16.07 28.02
C SER A 89 6.67 15.59 26.87
N GLY A 90 5.78 14.63 27.11
CA GLY A 90 4.90 14.01 26.12
C GLY A 90 3.41 14.30 26.35
N VAL A 91 3.09 15.28 27.20
CA VAL A 91 1.71 15.64 27.55
C VAL A 91 1.02 16.31 26.35
N PRO A 92 -0.18 15.85 25.94
CA PRO A 92 -0.94 16.47 24.85
C PRO A 92 -1.38 17.92 25.17
N PRO A 93 -1.58 18.78 24.15
CA PRO A 93 -1.95 20.19 24.32
C PRO A 93 -3.29 20.42 25.06
N PRO A 94 -3.51 21.63 25.62
CA PRO A 94 -4.39 21.83 26.76
C PRO A 94 -5.86 21.97 26.34
N ASN A 95 -6.64 20.92 26.65
CA ASN A 95 -8.07 20.91 27.06
C ASN A 95 -8.63 19.48 26.86
N PRO A 96 -8.11 18.47 27.59
CA PRO A 96 -8.73 17.16 27.58
C PRO A 96 -10.15 17.26 28.19
N PRO A 97 -11.09 16.40 27.77
CA PRO A 97 -12.36 16.22 28.47
C PRO A 97 -12.08 15.96 29.96
N THR A 98 -12.90 16.52 30.85
CA THR A 98 -12.71 16.34 32.29
C THR A 98 -12.89 14.85 32.66
N ASN A 99 -12.02 14.33 33.52
CA ASN A 99 -12.04 12.94 34.06
C ASN A 99 -11.66 11.80 33.09
N VAL A 100 -10.78 12.02 32.10
CA VAL A 100 -10.25 10.91 31.26
C VAL A 100 -9.11 10.18 31.98
N GLN A 101 -9.31 8.88 32.29
CA GLN A 101 -8.30 8.05 32.97
C GLN A 101 -7.49 7.18 31.99
N PHE A 102 -8.08 6.76 30.88
CA PHE A 102 -7.46 5.91 29.87
C PHE A 102 -7.71 6.45 28.47
N CYS A 103 -6.71 6.36 27.60
CA CYS A 103 -6.86 6.50 26.16
C CYS A 103 -6.64 5.15 25.48
N ARG A 104 -7.18 5.01 24.27
CA ARG A 104 -7.10 3.81 23.43
C ARG A 104 -6.82 4.20 22.00
#